data_AF-A0A1E4RM38-F1
#
_entry.id   AF-A0A1E4RM38-F1
#
_cell.length_a   1.000
_cell.length_b   1.000
_cell.length_c   1.000
_cell.angle_alpha   90.00
_cell.angle_beta   90.00
_cell.angle_gamma   90.00
#
_symmetry.space_group_name_H-M   'P 1'
#
loop_
_entity.id
_entity.type
_entity.pdbx_description
1 polymer ?
#
loop_
_entity_poly.entity_id
_entity_poly.type
_entity_poly.pdbx_seq_one_letter_code
_entity_poly.pdbx_strand_id
1 'polypeptide(L)'
;MSRYIDDYTQPNPRENFISLRLPQRVFIWLYSISLFFFTVLTIGFVAVTPIDVIKQTLGTSSSGIKLFIVIIICIVFLVASLFLYFLRLYQNRISLNDIPSKSVYIPFYGDLSKDVCAYIDKKLVECLTDIKVKAGPLHNHDVVINHPGMAPPEYIQKRNKSPSGDGTLLPPNSCYEDVIRSLGDRFSVDGRILTQIDIPKSYSFREMIISLTKLVKAGENPPNFPDVKKMIELYEEFKFSGELINERDLLVFMVEFDKLAFFFQGSFDTKDKSMDQSRPR
;
A
#
# COMPACT_ATOMS: atom_id res chain seq x y z
N MET A 1 0.16 -6.17 29.19
CA MET A 1 1.60 -5.94 28.99
C MET A 1 2.31 -6.92 29.91
N SER A 2 3.14 -7.85 29.39
CA SER A 2 3.82 -8.95 30.10
C SER A 2 3.27 -10.39 29.90
N ARG A 3 3.15 -10.86 28.64
CA ARG A 3 2.97 -12.31 28.34
C ARG A 3 3.59 -12.79 27.02
N TYR A 4 4.46 -12.00 26.38
CA TYR A 4 5.01 -12.34 25.04
C TYR A 4 6.54 -12.45 24.99
N ILE A 5 7.23 -12.55 26.13
CA ILE A 5 8.71 -12.55 26.17
C ILE A 5 9.30 -13.93 26.55
N ASP A 6 8.50 -14.89 27.03
CA ASP A 6 9.04 -16.06 27.73
C ASP A 6 9.30 -17.33 26.89
N ASP A 7 9.38 -17.29 25.56
CA ASP A 7 9.54 -18.53 24.77
C ASP A 7 10.73 -18.58 23.79
N TYR A 8 11.82 -17.89 24.11
CA TYR A 8 13.12 -18.18 23.48
C TYR A 8 13.85 -19.27 24.27
N THR A 9 13.40 -20.51 24.10
CA THR A 9 14.13 -21.70 24.53
C THR A 9 15.48 -21.74 23.79
N GLN A 10 16.59 -21.63 24.53
CA GLN A 10 17.94 -21.73 23.99
C GLN A 10 18.16 -23.09 23.31
N PRO A 11 18.61 -23.15 22.05
CA PRO A 11 19.04 -24.41 21.45
C PRO A 11 20.41 -24.80 22.02
N ASN A 12 20.49 -26.05 22.47
CA ASN A 12 21.66 -26.71 23.05
C ASN A 12 22.90 -26.61 22.12
N PRO A 13 24.06 -26.10 22.57
CA PRO A 13 25.21 -25.84 21.70
C PRO A 13 26.12 -27.07 21.61
N ARG A 14 25.60 -28.21 21.15
CA ARG A 14 26.41 -29.44 20.99
C ARG A 14 26.04 -30.24 19.74
N GLU A 15 26.25 -29.67 18.57
CA GLU A 15 26.53 -30.48 17.37
C GLU A 15 27.70 -29.84 16.60
N ASN A 16 28.90 -30.36 16.89
CA ASN A 16 30.12 -30.05 16.18
C ASN A 16 30.09 -30.72 14.79
N PHE A 17 29.42 -30.10 13.82
CA PHE A 17 29.74 -30.39 12.42
C PHE A 17 31.04 -29.68 12.08
N ILE A 18 32.13 -30.45 12.04
CA ILE A 18 33.40 -30.03 11.47
C ILE A 18 33.17 -29.86 9.97
N SER A 19 32.62 -28.72 9.57
CA SER A 19 32.72 -28.26 8.19
C SER A 19 34.18 -27.88 7.97
N LEU A 20 34.90 -28.65 7.16
CA LEU A 20 36.19 -28.25 6.62
C LEU A 20 36.04 -26.87 5.98
N ARG A 21 36.43 -25.82 6.73
CA ARG A 21 36.49 -24.43 6.28
C ARG A 21 37.67 -24.28 5.33
N LEU A 22 37.63 -25.00 4.22
CA LEU A 22 38.53 -24.72 3.10
C LEU A 22 38.13 -23.34 2.56
N PRO A 23 39.08 -22.40 2.43
CA PRO A 23 38.77 -21.05 2.02
C PRO A 23 38.12 -21.09 0.63
N GLN A 24 36.90 -20.56 0.53
CA GLN A 24 36.11 -20.48 -0.71
C GLN A 24 36.93 -19.91 -1.88
N ARG A 25 37.90 -19.03 -1.59
CA ARG A 25 38.87 -18.49 -2.55
C ARG A 25 39.71 -19.57 -3.24
N VAL A 26 40.14 -20.61 -2.54
CA VAL A 26 40.93 -21.72 -3.12
C VAL A 26 40.07 -22.56 -4.05
N PHE A 27 38.82 -22.84 -3.69
CA PHE A 27 37.91 -23.54 -4.60
C PHE A 27 37.60 -22.74 -5.86
N ILE A 28 37.40 -21.43 -5.75
CA ILE A 28 37.21 -20.54 -6.90
C ILE A 28 38.46 -20.55 -7.80
N TRP A 29 39.64 -20.50 -7.20
CA TRP A 29 40.91 -20.50 -7.94
C TRP A 29 41.16 -21.85 -8.65
N LEU A 30 40.90 -22.95 -7.94
CA LEU A 30 41.05 -24.31 -8.46
C LEU A 30 40.02 -24.60 -9.57
N TYR A 31 38.79 -24.10 -9.42
CA TYR A 31 37.77 -24.14 -10.48
C TYR A 31 38.19 -23.31 -11.71
N SER A 32 38.70 -22.11 -11.51
CA SER A 32 39.13 -21.25 -12.62
C SER A 32 40.29 -21.86 -13.40
N ILE A 33 41.26 -22.46 -12.71
CA ILE A 33 42.44 -23.09 -13.33
C ILE A 33 42.07 -24.39 -14.02
N SER A 34 41.25 -25.24 -13.38
CA SER A 34 40.81 -26.49 -13.99
C SER A 34 39.98 -26.20 -15.24
N LEU A 35 39.10 -25.20 -15.19
CA LEU A 35 38.30 -24.80 -16.35
C LEU A 35 39.17 -24.27 -17.49
N PHE A 36 40.17 -23.44 -17.20
CA PHE A 36 41.13 -22.98 -18.21
C PHE A 36 41.89 -24.14 -18.84
N PHE A 37 42.44 -25.04 -18.02
CA PHE A 37 43.20 -26.20 -18.47
C PHE A 37 42.36 -27.14 -19.35
N PHE A 38 41.16 -27.51 -18.89
CA PHE A 38 40.25 -28.37 -19.68
C PHE A 38 39.78 -27.70 -20.96
N THR A 39 39.60 -26.37 -20.97
CA THR A 39 39.23 -25.63 -22.19
C THR A 39 40.35 -25.67 -23.22
N VAL A 40 41.60 -25.39 -22.81
CA VAL A 40 42.77 -25.45 -23.70
C VAL A 40 43.00 -26.87 -24.22
N LEU A 41 42.87 -27.88 -23.36
CA LEU A 41 42.99 -29.28 -23.74
C LEU A 41 41.92 -29.67 -24.76
N THR A 42 40.65 -29.27 -24.53
CA THR A 42 39.56 -29.54 -25.47
C THR A 42 39.81 -28.87 -26.83
N ILE A 43 40.21 -27.58 -26.84
CA ILE A 43 40.56 -26.88 -28.10
C ILE A 43 41.71 -27.60 -28.81
N GLY A 44 42.74 -28.01 -28.08
CA GLY A 44 43.86 -28.78 -28.62
C GLY A 44 43.42 -30.09 -29.27
N PHE A 45 42.63 -30.91 -28.57
CA PHE A 45 42.13 -32.18 -29.10
C PHE A 45 41.25 -31.99 -30.34
N VAL A 46 40.36 -31.00 -30.33
CA VAL A 46 39.51 -30.72 -31.49
C VAL A 46 40.36 -30.20 -32.66
N ALA A 47 41.40 -29.39 -32.41
CA ALA A 47 42.30 -28.87 -33.45
C ALA A 47 43.27 -29.91 -34.03
N VAL A 48 43.60 -30.99 -33.29
CA VAL A 48 44.44 -32.08 -33.83
C VAL A 48 43.77 -32.77 -35.01
N THR A 49 42.44 -32.92 -34.99
CA THR A 49 41.69 -33.60 -36.06
C THR A 49 41.81 -32.93 -37.45
N PRO A 50 41.63 -31.61 -37.63
CA PRO A 50 41.89 -30.97 -38.92
C PRO A 50 43.38 -30.98 -39.30
N ILE A 51 44.28 -30.81 -38.33
CA ILE A 51 45.72 -30.81 -38.58
C ILE A 51 46.19 -32.17 -39.12
N ASP A 52 45.68 -33.26 -38.58
CA ASP A 52 46.02 -34.62 -39.02
C ASP A 52 45.52 -34.89 -40.44
N VAL A 53 44.28 -34.49 -40.76
CA VAL A 53 43.77 -34.66 -42.13
C VAL A 53 44.49 -33.77 -43.14
N ILE A 54 44.91 -32.56 -42.76
CA ILE A 54 45.77 -31.71 -43.61
C ILE A 54 47.09 -32.41 -43.91
N LYS A 55 47.72 -33.05 -42.90
CA LYS A 55 48.97 -33.80 -43.11
C LYS A 55 48.78 -35.03 -44.00
N GLN A 56 47.72 -35.81 -43.80
CA GLN A 56 47.44 -37.00 -44.61
C GLN A 56 47.09 -36.64 -46.06
N THR A 57 46.40 -35.52 -46.28
CA THR A 57 46.05 -35.05 -47.64
C THR A 57 47.23 -34.47 -48.41
N LEU A 58 48.31 -34.01 -47.76
CA LEU A 58 49.50 -33.52 -48.45
C LEU A 58 50.19 -34.61 -49.31
N GLY A 59 50.12 -35.89 -48.91
CA GLY A 59 50.82 -37.00 -49.57
C GLY A 59 50.15 -37.62 -50.82
N THR A 60 48.94 -37.24 -51.19
CA THR A 60 48.20 -37.83 -52.35
C THR A 60 48.35 -37.02 -53.64
N SER A 61 48.14 -37.58 -54.83
CA SER A 61 48.48 -36.87 -56.10
C SER A 61 47.38 -35.97 -56.69
N SER A 62 46.12 -36.07 -56.23
CA SER A 62 44.98 -35.34 -56.82
C SER A 62 44.62 -34.05 -56.05
N SER A 63 45.02 -32.89 -56.59
CA SER A 63 44.88 -31.59 -55.91
C SER A 63 43.43 -31.19 -55.56
N GLY A 64 42.43 -31.54 -56.38
CA GLY A 64 41.04 -31.13 -56.18
C GLY A 64 40.34 -31.84 -55.01
N ILE A 65 40.62 -33.13 -54.82
CA ILE A 65 40.02 -33.93 -53.75
C ILE A 65 40.56 -33.49 -52.38
N LYS A 66 41.83 -33.07 -52.30
CA LYS A 66 42.45 -32.52 -51.09
C LYS A 66 41.70 -31.29 -50.56
N LEU A 67 41.43 -30.34 -51.44
CA LEU A 67 40.79 -29.08 -51.08
C LEU A 67 39.35 -29.31 -50.59
N PHE A 68 38.62 -30.25 -51.20
CA PHE A 68 37.26 -30.58 -50.79
C PHE A 68 37.19 -31.20 -49.38
N ILE A 69 38.10 -32.14 -49.07
CA ILE A 69 38.17 -32.79 -47.75
C ILE A 69 38.48 -31.76 -46.65
N VAL A 70 39.45 -30.87 -46.89
CA VAL A 70 39.82 -29.83 -45.92
C VAL A 70 38.66 -28.86 -45.66
N ILE A 71 37.92 -28.47 -46.69
CA ILE A 71 36.74 -27.59 -46.56
C ILE A 71 35.65 -28.26 -45.73
N ILE A 72 35.33 -29.53 -46.00
CA ILE A 72 34.30 -30.27 -45.24
C ILE A 72 34.67 -30.31 -43.75
N ILE A 73 35.92 -30.61 -43.43
CA ILE A 73 36.36 -30.71 -42.03
C ILE A 73 36.31 -29.34 -41.34
N CYS A 74 36.69 -28.27 -42.03
CA CYS A 74 36.56 -26.92 -41.49
C CYS A 74 35.10 -26.56 -41.19
N ILE A 75 34.17 -26.94 -42.06
CA ILE A 75 32.73 -26.70 -41.86
C ILE A 75 32.22 -27.51 -40.66
N VAL A 76 32.55 -28.81 -40.59
CA VAL A 76 32.13 -29.67 -39.48
C VAL A 76 32.70 -29.16 -38.15
N PHE A 77 33.96 -28.73 -38.13
CA PHE A 77 34.60 -28.11 -36.96
C PHE A 77 33.87 -26.83 -36.53
N LEU A 78 33.56 -25.94 -37.47
CA LEU A 78 32.84 -24.69 -37.17
C LEU A 78 31.47 -24.97 -36.58
N VAL A 79 30.70 -25.88 -37.18
CA VAL A 79 29.37 -26.28 -36.69
C VAL A 79 29.45 -26.89 -35.29
N ALA A 80 30.40 -27.79 -35.03
CA ALA A 80 30.59 -28.39 -33.72
C ALA A 80 30.99 -27.35 -32.66
N SER A 81 31.91 -26.42 -33.00
CA SER A 81 32.32 -25.34 -32.10
C SER A 81 31.16 -24.40 -31.76
N LEU A 82 30.32 -24.08 -32.74
CA LEU A 82 29.15 -23.22 -32.57
C LEU A 82 28.10 -23.92 -31.69
N PHE A 83 27.87 -25.22 -31.89
CA PHE A 83 26.99 -26.02 -31.03
C PHE A 83 27.47 -26.04 -29.57
N LEU A 84 28.76 -26.30 -29.32
CA LEU A 84 29.34 -26.28 -27.97
C LEU A 84 29.21 -24.89 -27.31
N TYR A 85 29.39 -23.82 -28.09
CA TYR A 85 29.20 -22.45 -27.61
C TYR A 85 27.76 -22.19 -27.15
N PHE A 86 26.77 -22.59 -27.96
CA PHE A 86 25.36 -22.44 -27.59
C PHE A 86 24.98 -23.31 -26.38
N LEU A 87 25.51 -24.53 -26.27
CA LEU A 87 25.28 -25.39 -25.10
C LEU A 87 25.79 -24.72 -23.81
N ARG A 88 26.99 -24.11 -23.85
CA ARG A 88 27.54 -23.36 -22.71
C ARG A 88 26.70 -22.13 -22.38
N LEU A 89 26.26 -21.39 -23.40
CA LEU A 89 25.43 -20.20 -23.21
C LEU A 89 24.08 -20.58 -22.57
N TYR A 90 23.48 -21.69 -23.01
CA TYR A 90 22.23 -22.23 -22.47
C TYR A 90 22.36 -22.67 -21.01
N GLN A 91 23.39 -23.45 -20.67
CA GLN A 91 23.66 -23.85 -19.29
C GLN A 91 23.82 -22.65 -18.36
N ASN A 92 24.56 -21.62 -18.79
CA ASN A 92 24.76 -20.41 -17.99
C ASN A 92 23.43 -19.66 -17.75
N ARG A 93 22.52 -19.66 -18.74
CA ARG A 93 21.19 -19.06 -18.59
C ARG A 93 20.31 -19.83 -17.60
N ILE A 94 20.35 -21.16 -17.62
CA ILE A 94 19.64 -21.99 -16.62
C ILE A 94 20.17 -21.68 -15.22
N SER A 95 21.49 -21.69 -15.02
CA SER A 95 22.08 -21.42 -13.71
C SER A 95 21.76 -20.02 -13.18
N LEU A 96 21.61 -19.03 -14.05
CA LEU A 96 21.17 -17.68 -13.66
C LEU A 96 19.68 -17.62 -13.32
N ASN A 97 18.84 -18.39 -14.01
CA ASN A 97 17.40 -18.47 -13.71
C ASN A 97 17.12 -19.26 -12.42
N ASP A 98 18.02 -20.17 -12.04
CA ASP A 98 17.97 -20.88 -10.76
C ASP A 98 18.34 -19.99 -9.56
N ILE A 99 18.88 -18.79 -9.79
CA ILE A 99 19.03 -17.79 -8.73
C ILE A 99 17.65 -17.13 -8.54
N PRO A 100 16.94 -17.39 -7.43
CA PRO A 100 15.64 -16.78 -7.19
C PRO A 100 15.75 -15.26 -7.13
N SER A 101 15.34 -14.58 -8.20
CA SER A 101 15.32 -13.12 -8.31
C SER A 101 14.38 -12.42 -7.31
N LYS A 102 13.60 -13.20 -6.55
CA LYS A 102 12.59 -12.73 -5.60
C LYS A 102 12.78 -13.19 -4.15
N SER A 103 13.80 -14.01 -3.83
CA SER A 103 14.06 -14.31 -2.43
C SER A 103 14.85 -13.16 -1.84
N VAL A 104 14.16 -12.27 -1.13
CA VAL A 104 14.80 -11.47 -0.07
C VAL A 104 15.45 -12.48 0.85
N TYR A 105 16.76 -12.63 0.72
CA TYR A 105 17.51 -13.53 1.56
C TYR A 105 17.37 -13.02 3.00
N ILE A 106 16.70 -13.80 3.83
CA ILE A 106 16.59 -13.56 5.26
C ILE A 106 17.73 -14.37 5.88
N PRO A 107 18.75 -13.72 6.47
CA PRO A 107 19.87 -14.44 7.06
C PRO A 107 19.39 -15.33 8.21
N PHE A 108 19.83 -16.58 8.20
CA PHE A 108 19.54 -17.57 9.24
C PHE A 108 20.69 -17.66 10.25
N TYR A 109 20.51 -18.53 11.26
CA TYR A 109 21.49 -18.72 12.33
C TYR A 109 22.81 -19.24 11.77
N GLY A 110 23.87 -18.42 11.84
CA GLY A 110 25.20 -18.73 11.31
C GLY A 110 25.58 -18.00 10.03
N ASP A 111 24.63 -17.32 9.38
CA ASP A 111 24.89 -16.55 8.15
C ASP A 111 25.57 -15.20 8.43
N LEU A 112 25.32 -14.65 9.63
CA LEU A 112 25.87 -13.39 10.09
C LEU A 112 26.83 -13.62 11.26
N SER A 113 27.87 -12.79 11.35
CA SER A 113 28.73 -12.75 12.54
C SER A 113 27.90 -12.33 13.76
N LYS A 114 28.25 -12.87 14.94
CA LYS A 114 27.58 -12.55 16.21
C LYS A 114 27.55 -11.04 16.49
N ASP A 115 28.60 -10.33 16.11
CA ASP A 115 28.70 -8.87 16.29
C ASP A 115 27.68 -8.11 15.44
N VAL A 116 27.39 -8.61 14.23
CA VAL A 116 26.42 -8.01 13.32
C VAL A 116 25.00 -8.27 13.83
N CYS A 117 24.71 -9.49 14.29
CA CYS A 117 23.44 -9.80 14.95
C CYS A 117 23.22 -8.91 16.17
N ALA A 118 24.21 -8.80 17.06
CA ALA A 118 24.13 -7.96 18.25
C ALA A 118 23.93 -6.48 17.92
N TYR A 119 24.54 -5.98 16.84
CA TYR A 119 24.34 -4.62 16.36
C TYR A 119 22.91 -4.40 15.84
N ILE A 120 22.39 -5.33 15.02
CA ILE A 120 21.02 -5.28 14.50
C ILE A 120 20.01 -5.29 15.66
N ASP A 121 20.19 -6.21 16.61
CA ASP A 121 19.34 -6.32 17.79
C ASP A 121 19.37 -5.04 18.62
N LYS A 122 20.57 -4.49 18.88
CA LYS A 122 20.72 -3.22 19.58
C LYS A 122 19.98 -2.08 18.87
N LYS A 123 20.09 -2.00 17.55
CA LYS A 123 19.40 -0.98 16.75
C LYS A 123 17.90 -1.19 16.71
N LEU A 124 17.42 -2.42 16.64
CA LEU A 124 15.99 -2.73 16.75
C LEU A 124 15.44 -2.31 18.12
N VAL A 125 16.15 -2.61 19.20
CA VAL A 125 15.79 -2.18 20.55
C VAL A 125 15.76 -0.65 20.63
N GLU A 126 16.77 0.05 20.12
CA GLU A 126 16.83 1.51 20.07
C GLU A 126 15.64 2.11 19.30
N CYS A 127 15.32 1.54 18.14
CA CYS A 127 14.16 1.94 17.33
C CYS A 127 12.84 1.80 18.09
N LEU A 128 12.66 0.68 18.80
CA LEU A 128 11.42 0.36 19.50
C LEU A 128 11.25 1.14 20.81
N THR A 129 12.35 1.45 21.50
CA THR A 129 12.33 2.09 22.83
C THR A 129 12.40 3.60 22.76
N ASP A 130 13.34 4.16 21.99
CA ASP A 130 13.62 5.59 22.01
C ASP A 130 13.01 6.29 20.79
N ILE A 131 13.32 5.79 19.59
CA ILE A 131 12.89 6.44 18.34
C ILE A 131 11.38 6.40 18.18
N LYS A 132 10.73 5.25 18.44
CA LYS A 132 9.27 5.11 18.38
C LYS A 132 8.53 6.07 19.32
N VAL A 133 9.11 6.34 20.49
CA VAL A 133 8.53 7.24 21.50
C VAL A 133 8.74 8.70 21.09
N LYS A 134 9.94 9.06 20.62
CA LYS A 134 10.29 10.43 20.20
C LYS A 134 9.67 10.85 18.87
N ALA A 135 9.58 9.94 17.90
CA ALA A 135 9.16 10.24 16.54
C ALA A 135 7.63 10.22 16.36
N GLY A 136 6.89 9.62 17.29
CA GLY A 136 5.47 9.32 17.10
C GLY A 136 4.53 10.33 17.77
N PRO A 137 3.65 11.04 17.02
CA PRO A 137 2.53 11.74 17.65
C PRO A 137 1.64 10.80 18.46
N LEU A 138 1.71 9.49 18.18
CA LEU A 138 1.05 8.39 18.91
C LEU A 138 1.50 8.23 20.37
N HIS A 139 2.71 8.63 20.76
CA HIS A 139 3.15 8.54 22.16
C HIS A 139 2.79 9.79 22.99
N ASN A 140 2.56 10.93 22.33
CA ASN A 140 2.20 12.17 23.01
C ASN A 140 0.69 12.24 23.29
N HIS A 141 0.27 11.84 24.49
CA HIS A 141 -1.15 11.78 24.89
C HIS A 141 -1.87 13.13 24.92
N ASP A 142 -1.13 14.25 24.93
CA ASP A 142 -1.69 15.60 24.95
C ASP A 142 -2.13 16.07 23.55
N VAL A 143 -1.64 15.40 22.50
CA VAL A 143 -1.98 15.72 21.11
C VAL A 143 -3.14 14.85 20.64
N VAL A 144 -4.23 15.52 20.27
CA VAL A 144 -5.37 14.92 19.58
C VAL A 144 -5.02 14.73 18.11
N ILE A 145 -5.12 13.49 17.63
CA ILE A 145 -4.90 13.17 16.22
C ILE A 145 -6.27 13.17 15.55
N ASN A 146 -6.55 14.23 14.81
CA ASN A 146 -7.75 14.36 13.99
C ASN A 146 -7.35 14.97 12.64
N HIS A 147 -7.80 14.35 11.55
CA HIS A 147 -7.46 14.78 10.20
C HIS A 147 -8.72 15.22 9.47
N PRO A 148 -8.69 16.35 8.75
CA PRO A 148 -9.80 16.76 7.91
C PRO A 148 -10.15 15.68 6.86
N GLY A 149 -11.44 15.53 6.56
CA GLY A 149 -11.99 14.63 5.54
C GLY A 149 -12.43 13.25 6.03
N MET A 150 -11.84 12.71 7.10
CA MET A 150 -12.16 11.37 7.60
C MET A 150 -12.02 11.26 9.12
N ALA A 151 -13.03 10.67 9.76
CA ALA A 151 -12.96 10.34 11.18
C ALA A 151 -11.83 9.35 11.46
N PRO A 152 -11.02 9.58 12.50
CA PRO A 152 -9.89 8.72 12.80
C PRO A 152 -10.34 7.28 13.13
N PRO A 153 -9.47 6.29 12.92
CA PRO A 153 -9.77 4.88 13.20
C PRO A 153 -9.91 4.63 14.70
N GLU A 154 -10.59 3.54 15.06
CA GLU A 154 -10.98 3.23 16.45
C GLU A 154 -9.81 3.27 17.46
N TYR A 155 -8.63 2.81 17.08
CA TYR A 155 -7.45 2.82 17.96
C TYR A 155 -6.93 4.24 18.24
N ILE A 156 -7.12 5.18 17.32
CA ILE A 156 -6.81 6.61 17.52
C ILE A 156 -7.92 7.27 18.34
N GLN A 157 -9.19 6.95 18.06
CA GLN A 157 -10.31 7.49 18.84
C GLN A 157 -10.21 7.12 20.32
N LYS A 158 -9.93 5.85 20.63
CA LYS A 158 -9.71 5.37 22.01
C LYS A 158 -8.50 6.02 22.68
N ARG A 159 -7.53 6.46 21.90
CA ARG A 159 -6.31 7.12 22.38
C ARG A 159 -6.54 8.60 22.65
N ASN A 160 -7.30 9.28 21.79
CA ASN A 160 -7.58 10.70 21.89
C ASN A 160 -8.31 10.99 23.22
N LYS A 161 -7.61 11.66 24.14
CA LYS A 161 -8.20 12.14 25.41
C LYS A 161 -8.50 13.62 25.26
N SER A 162 -9.51 13.97 24.46
CA SER A 162 -9.93 15.37 24.32
C SER A 162 -11.05 15.69 25.32
N PRO A 163 -10.92 16.75 26.15
CA PRO A 163 -12.04 17.24 26.96
C PRO A 163 -13.20 17.75 26.09
N SER A 164 -12.91 18.16 24.84
CA SER A 164 -13.89 18.64 23.87
C SER A 164 -14.46 17.53 22.97
N GLY A 165 -13.93 16.30 23.07
CA GLY A 165 -14.35 15.16 22.25
C GLY A 165 -13.81 15.13 20.82
N ASP A 166 -12.97 16.07 20.42
CA ASP A 166 -12.43 16.13 19.04
C ASP A 166 -11.75 14.83 18.61
N GLY A 167 -12.06 14.39 17.39
CA GLY A 167 -11.60 13.13 16.81
C GLY A 167 -12.34 11.90 17.36
N THR A 168 -13.45 12.07 18.08
CA THR A 168 -14.25 10.95 18.65
C THR A 168 -15.75 11.15 18.51
N LEU A 169 -16.20 12.21 17.83
CA LEU A 169 -17.61 12.60 17.77
C LEU A 169 -18.36 11.79 16.71
N LEU A 170 -17.67 11.38 15.65
CA LEU A 170 -18.22 10.55 14.58
C LEU A 170 -17.68 9.10 14.62
N PRO A 171 -18.45 8.13 14.08
CA PRO A 171 -18.02 6.74 14.03
C PRO A 171 -16.67 6.57 13.30
N PRO A 172 -15.85 5.58 13.69
CA PRO A 172 -14.51 5.41 13.13
C PRO A 172 -14.54 5.19 11.62
N ASN A 173 -13.57 5.78 10.92
CA ASN A 173 -13.42 5.73 9.46
C ASN A 173 -14.60 6.32 8.66
N SER A 174 -15.41 7.18 9.27
CA SER A 174 -16.47 7.89 8.55
C SER A 174 -15.87 8.94 7.62
N CYS A 175 -16.10 8.81 6.31
CA CYS A 175 -15.77 9.82 5.31
C CYS A 175 -16.77 10.97 5.38
N TYR A 176 -16.30 12.19 5.65
CA TYR A 176 -17.19 13.34 5.86
C TYR A 176 -17.96 13.75 4.60
N GLU A 177 -17.33 13.62 3.43
CA GLU A 177 -17.98 13.88 2.14
C GLU A 177 -19.14 12.90 1.88
N ASP A 178 -18.95 11.62 2.19
CA ASP A 178 -20.00 10.60 2.05
C ASP A 178 -21.17 10.85 3.00
N VAL A 179 -20.90 11.36 4.22
CA VAL A 179 -21.96 11.75 5.16
C VAL A 179 -22.81 12.88 4.58
N ILE A 180 -22.18 13.95 4.07
CA ILE A 180 -22.90 15.07 3.44
C ILE A 180 -23.67 14.62 2.19
N ARG A 181 -23.05 13.78 1.37
CA ARG A 181 -23.69 13.23 0.17
C ARG A 181 -24.90 12.38 0.53
N SER A 182 -24.76 11.48 1.50
CA SER A 182 -25.87 10.66 1.99
C SER A 182 -27.00 11.50 2.59
N LEU A 183 -26.66 12.59 3.29
CA LEU A 183 -27.64 13.55 3.81
C LEU A 183 -28.44 14.20 2.66
N GLY A 184 -27.75 14.66 1.62
CA GLY A 184 -28.36 15.26 0.43
C GLY A 184 -29.22 14.27 -0.36
N ASP A 185 -28.75 13.03 -0.54
CA ASP A 185 -29.50 11.99 -1.25
C ASP A 185 -30.77 11.61 -0.48
N ARG A 186 -30.67 11.41 0.84
CA ARG A 186 -31.84 11.15 1.71
C ARG A 186 -32.82 12.32 1.71
N PHE A 187 -32.31 13.56 1.68
CA PHE A 187 -33.15 14.74 1.51
C PHE A 187 -34.00 14.65 0.23
N SER A 188 -33.32 14.38 -0.89
CA SER A 188 -33.91 14.47 -2.21
C SER A 188 -34.88 13.32 -2.51
N VAL A 189 -34.62 12.13 -1.98
CA VAL A 189 -35.38 10.92 -2.33
C VAL A 189 -36.52 10.66 -1.35
N ASP A 190 -36.22 10.69 -0.05
CA ASP A 190 -37.15 10.26 0.98
C ASP A 190 -37.87 11.44 1.66
N GLY A 191 -37.32 12.67 1.56
CA GLY A 191 -37.80 13.80 2.36
C GLY A 191 -37.57 13.60 3.87
N ARG A 192 -36.91 12.51 4.28
CA ARG A 192 -36.63 12.18 5.68
C ARG A 192 -35.15 12.35 5.95
N ILE A 193 -34.80 13.16 6.94
CA ILE A 193 -33.42 13.33 7.37
C ILE A 193 -33.33 13.20 8.87
N LEU A 194 -32.54 12.21 9.31
CA LEU A 194 -32.18 11.90 10.70
C LEU A 194 -33.37 11.67 11.67
N THR A 195 -34.59 11.96 11.23
CA THR A 195 -35.86 11.88 11.94
C THR A 195 -36.87 11.11 11.08
N GLN A 196 -37.92 10.58 11.71
CA GLN A 196 -38.94 9.75 11.03
C GLN A 196 -39.95 10.56 10.18
N ILE A 197 -39.65 11.84 9.89
CA ILE A 197 -40.65 12.81 9.46
C ILE A 197 -40.46 13.15 7.98
N ASP A 198 -41.56 13.17 7.23
CA ASP A 198 -41.60 13.49 5.81
C ASP A 198 -41.59 15.01 5.59
N ILE A 199 -40.47 15.57 5.14
CA ILE A 199 -40.41 16.90 4.53
C ILE A 199 -41.07 16.77 3.14
N PRO A 200 -42.01 17.66 2.76
CA PRO A 200 -42.65 17.56 1.45
C PRO A 200 -41.63 17.62 0.31
N LYS A 201 -41.70 16.66 -0.61
CA LYS A 201 -40.79 16.51 -1.77
C LYS A 201 -40.72 17.73 -2.69
N SER A 202 -41.64 18.69 -2.52
CA SER A 202 -41.69 19.93 -3.29
C SER A 202 -40.71 21.00 -2.82
N TYR A 203 -40.03 20.82 -1.69
CA TYR A 203 -39.05 21.78 -1.19
C TYR A 203 -37.61 21.29 -1.37
N SER A 204 -36.86 21.98 -2.21
CA SER A 204 -35.41 21.90 -2.25
C SER A 204 -34.76 22.60 -1.05
N PHE A 205 -33.51 22.24 -0.73
CA PHE A 205 -32.72 22.89 0.30
C PHE A 205 -32.68 24.42 0.15
N ARG A 206 -32.55 24.87 -1.09
CA ARG A 206 -32.57 26.29 -1.46
C ARG A 206 -33.91 26.95 -1.10
N GLU A 207 -35.03 26.30 -1.39
CA GLU A 207 -36.37 26.85 -1.11
C GLU A 207 -36.67 26.91 0.39
N MET A 208 -36.20 25.92 1.15
CA MET A 208 -36.27 25.95 2.61
C MET A 208 -35.49 27.14 3.18
N ILE A 209 -34.27 27.35 2.70
CA ILE A 209 -33.43 28.49 3.11
C ILE A 209 -34.04 29.84 2.74
N ILE A 210 -34.61 29.97 1.54
CA ILE A 210 -35.33 31.18 1.12
C ILE A 210 -36.54 31.45 2.03
N SER A 211 -37.27 30.40 2.40
CA SER A 211 -38.44 30.51 3.27
C SER A 211 -38.04 30.97 4.68
N LEU A 212 -37.01 30.37 5.26
CA LEU A 212 -36.44 30.80 6.54
C LEU A 212 -35.95 32.26 6.49
N THR A 213 -35.25 32.64 5.43
CA THR A 213 -34.74 34.02 5.27
C THR A 213 -35.89 35.05 5.21
N LYS A 214 -37.03 34.69 4.63
CA LYS A 214 -38.22 35.55 4.62
C LYS A 214 -38.82 35.73 6.01
N LEU A 215 -38.82 34.68 6.84
CA LEU A 215 -39.32 34.72 8.22
C LEU A 215 -38.40 35.54 9.13
N VAL A 216 -37.08 35.40 8.99
CA VAL A 216 -36.11 36.27 9.70
C VAL A 216 -36.34 37.74 9.36
N LYS A 217 -36.58 38.05 8.08
CA LYS A 217 -36.89 39.42 7.64
C LYS A 217 -38.24 39.94 8.15
N ALA A 218 -39.17 39.04 8.47
CA ALA A 218 -40.46 39.37 9.08
C ALA A 218 -40.38 39.60 10.61
N GLY A 219 -39.22 39.35 11.23
CA GLY A 219 -38.99 39.57 12.66
C GLY A 219 -39.44 38.42 13.57
N GLU A 220 -39.81 37.27 13.01
CA GLU A 220 -40.18 36.08 13.77
C GLU A 220 -38.94 35.22 14.04
N ASN A 221 -38.35 35.38 15.23
CA ASN A 221 -37.23 34.54 15.69
C ASN A 221 -37.71 33.65 16.86
N PRO A 222 -38.34 32.50 16.59
CA PRO A 222 -38.72 31.56 17.63
C PRO A 222 -37.50 30.94 18.32
N PRO A 223 -37.65 30.40 19.55
CA PRO A 223 -36.59 29.65 20.19
C PRO A 223 -36.20 28.44 19.32
N ASN A 224 -34.89 28.19 19.19
CA ASN A 224 -34.30 27.12 18.36
C ASN A 224 -34.30 27.36 16.83
N PHE A 225 -34.45 28.62 16.40
CA PHE A 225 -34.31 29.00 14.99
C PHE A 225 -32.89 28.69 14.46
N PRO A 226 -32.74 28.05 13.28
CA PRO A 226 -31.43 27.71 12.72
C PRO A 226 -30.67 28.96 12.27
N ASP A 227 -29.35 28.97 12.42
CA ASP A 227 -28.50 30.03 11.89
C ASP A 227 -28.33 29.85 10.38
N VAL A 228 -29.26 30.43 9.63
CA VAL A 228 -29.33 30.34 8.17
C VAL A 228 -28.05 30.83 7.49
N LYS A 229 -27.43 31.89 8.02
CA LYS A 229 -26.22 32.46 7.41
C LYS A 229 -25.07 31.47 7.51
N LYS A 230 -24.84 30.96 8.72
CA LYS A 230 -23.77 29.98 8.99
C LYS A 230 -23.98 28.68 8.21
N MET A 231 -25.22 28.25 8.04
CA MET A 231 -25.55 27.04 7.32
C MET A 231 -25.28 27.16 5.81
N ILE A 232 -25.52 28.33 5.21
CA ILE A 232 -25.15 28.62 3.81
C ILE A 232 -23.63 28.61 3.65
N GLU A 233 -22.91 29.30 4.54
CA GLU A 233 -21.44 29.36 4.50
C GLU A 233 -20.83 27.96 4.56
N LEU A 234 -21.26 27.13 5.51
CA LEU A 234 -20.79 25.74 5.65
C LEU A 234 -21.14 24.88 4.42
N TYR A 235 -22.35 25.03 3.86
CA TYR A 235 -22.74 24.29 2.66
C TYR A 235 -21.91 24.68 1.44
N GLU A 236 -21.64 25.98 1.27
CA GLU A 236 -20.81 26.46 0.17
C GLU A 236 -19.36 26.01 0.32
N GLU A 237 -18.84 26.05 1.55
CA GLU A 237 -17.50 25.55 1.88
C GLU A 237 -17.39 24.06 1.54
N PHE A 238 -18.30 23.21 2.01
CA PHE A 238 -18.21 21.76 1.77
C PHE A 238 -18.34 21.38 0.30
N LYS A 239 -19.09 22.15 -0.49
CA LYS A 239 -19.39 21.81 -1.88
C LYS A 239 -18.45 22.45 -2.90
N PHE A 240 -17.92 23.64 -2.62
CA PHE A 240 -17.22 24.46 -3.61
C PHE A 240 -15.81 24.89 -3.20
N SER A 241 -15.40 24.77 -1.94
CA SER A 241 -14.05 25.19 -1.51
C SER A 241 -12.94 24.32 -2.10
N GLY A 242 -13.18 23.03 -2.28
CA GLY A 242 -12.15 22.04 -2.61
C GLY A 242 -11.23 21.68 -1.44
N GLU A 243 -11.48 22.24 -0.25
CA GLU A 243 -10.77 21.90 0.99
C GLU A 243 -11.41 20.69 1.70
N LEU A 244 -10.62 20.04 2.57
CA LEU A 244 -11.10 18.89 3.33
C LEU A 244 -11.96 19.34 4.50
N ILE A 245 -13.11 18.69 4.69
CA ILE A 245 -14.10 19.03 5.72
C ILE A 245 -13.54 18.74 7.13
N ASN A 246 -13.73 19.65 8.09
CA ASN A 246 -13.41 19.35 9.50
C ASN A 246 -14.58 18.68 10.23
N GLU A 247 -14.28 17.87 11.23
CA GLU A 247 -15.29 17.18 12.05
C GLU A 247 -16.23 18.15 12.76
N ARG A 248 -15.69 19.24 13.32
CA ARG A 248 -16.48 20.25 14.06
C ARG A 248 -17.45 20.96 13.14
N ASP A 249 -16.98 21.37 11.97
CA ASP A 249 -17.79 22.09 10.98
C ASP A 249 -18.92 21.20 10.46
N LEU A 250 -18.62 19.92 10.20
CA LEU A 250 -19.61 18.91 9.84
C LEU A 250 -20.70 18.76 10.92
N LEU A 251 -20.32 18.66 12.20
CA LEU A 251 -21.29 18.54 13.28
C LEU A 251 -22.15 19.78 13.46
N VAL A 252 -21.54 20.96 13.38
CA VAL A 252 -22.28 22.22 13.42
C VAL A 252 -23.30 22.26 12.29
N PHE A 253 -22.90 21.87 11.08
CA PHE A 253 -23.81 21.78 9.95
C PHE A 253 -24.95 20.77 10.22
N MET A 254 -24.65 19.57 10.72
CA MET A 254 -25.67 18.56 11.04
C MET A 254 -26.68 19.05 12.09
N VAL A 255 -26.22 19.76 13.13
CA VAL A 255 -27.09 20.31 14.18
C VAL A 255 -27.98 21.43 13.64
N GLU A 256 -27.44 22.37 12.85
CA GLU A 256 -28.25 23.42 12.23
C GLU A 256 -29.24 22.86 11.21
N PHE A 257 -28.82 21.83 10.49
CA PHE A 257 -29.67 21.10 9.56
C PHE A 257 -30.82 20.37 10.28
N ASP A 258 -30.56 19.76 11.44
CA ASP A 258 -31.59 19.11 12.25
C ASP A 258 -32.62 20.10 12.82
N LYS A 259 -32.16 21.27 13.31
CA LYS A 259 -33.04 22.38 13.71
C LYS A 259 -33.93 22.85 12.57
N LEU A 260 -33.37 22.92 11.36
CA LEU A 260 -34.14 23.24 10.15
C LEU A 260 -35.25 22.21 9.94
N ALA A 261 -34.93 20.91 9.99
CA ALA A 261 -35.92 19.85 9.82
C ALA A 261 -37.06 19.96 10.85
N PHE A 262 -36.72 20.21 12.12
CA PHE A 262 -37.70 20.39 13.20
C PHE A 262 -38.57 21.66 13.03
N PHE A 263 -38.00 22.77 12.55
CA PHE A 263 -38.76 24.00 12.32
C PHE A 263 -39.85 23.82 11.26
N PHE A 264 -39.51 23.13 10.17
CA PHE A 264 -40.48 22.83 9.12
C PHE A 264 -41.56 21.86 9.61
N GLN A 265 -41.24 20.89 10.48
CA GLN A 265 -42.24 20.04 11.14
C GLN A 265 -43.34 20.84 11.85
N GLY A 266 -42.96 21.81 12.71
CA GLY A 266 -43.92 22.60 13.50
C GLY A 266 -44.85 23.48 12.65
N SER A 267 -44.37 23.94 11.50
CA SER A 267 -45.10 24.79 10.55
C SER A 267 -46.07 24.01 9.66
N PHE A 268 -45.77 22.75 9.35
CA PHE A 268 -46.66 21.87 8.59
C PHE A 268 -47.79 21.29 9.45
N ASP A 269 -47.50 20.91 10.71
CA ASP A 269 -48.52 20.37 11.62
C ASP A 269 -49.59 21.41 12.03
N THR A 270 -49.24 22.70 12.02
CA THR A 270 -50.21 23.80 12.22
C THR A 270 -51.07 24.06 10.99
N LYS A 271 -50.52 23.89 9.77
CA LYS A 271 -51.29 24.07 8.52
C LYS A 271 -52.33 22.98 8.32
N ASP A 272 -52.00 21.72 8.59
CA ASP A 272 -52.96 20.62 8.49
C ASP A 272 -54.10 20.73 9.50
N LYS A 273 -53.82 21.16 10.75
CA LYS A 273 -54.87 21.41 11.76
C LYS A 273 -55.79 22.58 11.39
N SER A 274 -55.27 23.61 10.72
CA SER A 274 -56.08 24.74 10.24
C SER A 274 -57.00 24.39 9.07
N MET A 275 -56.65 23.38 8.26
CA MET A 275 -57.50 22.86 7.18
C MET A 275 -58.60 21.91 7.67
N ASP A 276 -58.41 21.24 8.81
CA ASP A 276 -59.41 20.31 9.36
C ASP A 276 -60.51 21.04 10.16
N GLN A 277 -60.20 22.18 10.79
CA GLN A 277 -61.20 23.04 11.46
C GLN A 277 -62.06 23.88 10.50
N SER A 278 -61.68 24.00 9.24
CA SER A 278 -62.39 24.79 8.23
C SER A 278 -63.30 23.97 7.30
N ARG A 279 -63.47 22.67 7.57
CA ARG A 279 -64.54 21.86 6.96
C ARG A 279 -65.84 22.01 7.76
N PRO A 280 -66.88 22.68 7.23
CA PRO A 280 -68.20 22.60 7.85
C PRO A 280 -68.71 21.16 7.76
N ARG A 281 -69.33 20.68 8.85
CA ARG A 281 -70.06 19.41 8.88
C ARG A 281 -71.24 19.43 7.93
#